data_AF-A0AAU9J310-F1
#
_entry.id   AF-A0AAU9J310-F1
#
_cell.length_a   1.000
_cell.length_b   1.000
_cell.length_c   1.000
_cell.angle_alpha   90.00
_cell.angle_beta   90.00
_cell.angle_gamma   90.00
#
_symmetry.space_group_name_H-M   'P 1'
#
loop_
_entity.id
_entity.type
_entity.pdbx_description
1 polymer ?
#
loop_
_entity_poly.entity_id
_entity_poly.type
_entity_poly.pdbx_seq_one_letter_code
_entity_poly.pdbx_strand_id
1 'polypeptide(L)'
;MVVDVSHSTSMSAFNRMGQLLYDIGLCSDWARSINRVADTFWLSLNSSHSSSSLKSSLQSNVNSMATVIEDLENVQSYLLDDFSKWSYCSNSDILVSPYIPVWLFNGDQVTMIHDNLFNTVSRFIINGHSLMAESLINSTYQEHAKFLMINGLGFTWNYFNRTMAGVADCELHRVKTTGSNIRAFLYVGLSTSGALYLILIGFIMLVSRKHDEFWTFILNNAAPSLAKLKITCIDRLITAHGVDYASETKIDVQKHIKKTIKTTIYISYIWRVTMFLTIGISYYLLLQLYLYPKCETMMINRPKFINTFNLKRSLLSRLLIFSRDAYSPYFINIFNETYDFPSSKIMIERTSKAVNDQVQELKKQDFIDLLSDELKTKIFEHEKNSTVDFTAYGIEDGVMVLVGDLVSFSHNNLSDPSVLQQLIDYSVVIQRQVGEEFDLADRDSKKLIEDQLEIIIDVMAVYSSAMCVLFLFYYLPYLNRQINKLKKFAILPTILSIESD
;
A
#
# COMPACT_ATOMS: atom_id res chain seq x y z
N MET A 1 0.78 13.93 2.75
CA MET A 1 1.43 14.32 4.03
C MET A 1 0.57 14.13 5.27
N VAL A 2 -0.55 14.84 5.51
CA VAL A 2 -1.39 14.55 6.72
C VAL A 2 -2.03 13.15 6.67
N VAL A 3 -2.31 12.64 5.47
CA VAL A 3 -2.82 11.28 5.26
C VAL A 3 -1.73 10.21 5.53
N ASP A 4 -0.46 10.47 5.20
CA ASP A 4 0.65 9.51 5.35
C ASP A 4 0.96 9.15 6.80
N VAL A 5 0.92 10.14 7.70
CA VAL A 5 1.18 9.92 9.13
C VAL A 5 0.11 9.02 9.75
N SER A 6 -1.13 9.12 9.29
CA SER A 6 -2.26 8.33 9.81
C SER A 6 -2.46 6.96 9.14
N HIS A 7 -1.91 6.75 7.94
CA HIS A 7 -1.99 5.49 7.20
C HIS A 7 -0.81 4.57 7.53
N SER A 8 0.40 5.12 7.74
CA SER A 8 1.52 4.31 8.22
C SER A 8 1.25 3.76 9.62
N THR A 9 0.56 4.54 10.47
CA THR A 9 0.19 4.13 11.83
C THR A 9 -0.94 3.10 11.89
N SER A 10 -1.92 3.15 10.97
CA SER A 10 -2.99 2.14 10.90
C SER A 10 -2.50 0.82 10.28
N MET A 11 -1.55 0.87 9.35
CA MET A 11 -0.95 -0.36 8.84
C MET A 11 0.01 -1.00 9.86
N SER A 12 0.78 -0.18 10.60
CA SER A 12 1.59 -0.72 11.69
C SER A 12 0.71 -1.38 12.75
N ALA A 13 -0.48 -0.84 13.01
CA ALA A 13 -1.48 -1.44 13.87
C ALA A 13 -1.85 -2.86 13.48
N PHE A 14 -2.21 -2.98 12.20
CA PHE A 14 -2.69 -4.18 11.59
C PHE A 14 -1.60 -5.25 11.65
N ASN A 15 -0.34 -4.85 11.39
CA ASN A 15 0.81 -5.73 11.51
C ASN A 15 1.02 -6.20 12.95
N ARG A 16 0.87 -5.31 13.93
CA ARG A 16 0.98 -5.65 15.36
C ARG A 16 -0.14 -6.57 15.84
N MET A 17 -1.37 -6.41 15.33
CA MET A 17 -2.46 -7.36 15.61
C MET A 17 -2.20 -8.73 14.97
N GLY A 18 -1.58 -8.77 13.80
CA GLY A 18 -1.14 -10.03 13.18
C GLY A 18 -0.01 -10.71 13.95
N GLN A 19 0.94 -9.91 14.45
CA GLN A 19 1.99 -10.36 15.37
C GLN A 19 1.39 -10.93 16.65
N LEU A 20 0.42 -10.24 17.24
CA LEU A 20 -0.28 -10.72 18.42
C LEU A 20 -0.94 -12.09 18.20
N LEU A 21 -1.65 -12.28 17.08
CA LEU A 21 -2.28 -13.56 16.74
C LEU A 21 -1.24 -14.69 16.60
N TYR A 22 -0.07 -14.36 16.05
CA TYR A 22 1.05 -15.29 15.96
C TYR A 22 1.62 -15.64 17.33
N ASP A 23 1.91 -14.63 18.17
CA ASP A 23 2.51 -14.80 19.48
C ASP A 23 1.56 -15.55 20.44
N ILE A 24 0.25 -15.33 20.36
CA ILE A 24 -0.76 -16.15 21.07
C ILE A 24 -0.70 -17.62 20.62
N GLY A 25 -0.51 -17.85 19.32
CA GLY A 25 -0.32 -19.19 18.76
C GLY A 25 0.96 -19.87 19.27
N LEU A 26 2.09 -19.15 19.26
CA LEU A 26 3.36 -19.63 19.81
C LEU A 26 3.29 -19.88 21.31
N CYS A 27 2.66 -18.97 22.06
CA CYS A 27 2.42 -19.09 23.49
C CYS A 27 1.65 -20.38 23.81
N SER A 28 0.70 -20.75 22.95
CA SER A 28 -0.06 -22.01 23.07
C SER A 28 0.81 -23.24 22.73
N ASP A 29 1.67 -23.15 21.71
CA ASP A 29 2.59 -24.23 21.35
C ASP A 29 3.62 -24.50 22.45
N TRP A 30 4.23 -23.44 22.99
CA TRP A 30 5.17 -23.56 24.10
C TRP A 30 4.50 -24.03 25.37
N ALA A 31 3.28 -23.55 25.67
CA ALA A 31 2.50 -24.07 26.79
C ALA A 31 2.29 -25.59 26.68
N ARG A 32 2.00 -26.08 25.46
CA ARG A 32 1.86 -27.51 25.19
C ARG A 32 3.16 -28.28 25.39
N SER A 33 4.26 -27.73 24.89
CA SER A 33 5.60 -28.32 25.02
C SER A 33 6.03 -28.40 26.49
N ILE A 34 5.85 -27.32 27.25
CA ILE A 34 6.11 -27.26 28.70
C ILE A 34 5.26 -28.30 29.42
N ASN A 35 3.94 -28.33 29.18
CA ASN A 35 3.06 -29.27 29.85
C ASN A 35 3.50 -30.73 29.65
N ARG A 36 3.88 -31.11 28.42
CA ARG A 36 4.34 -32.48 28.11
C ARG A 36 5.64 -32.83 28.84
N VAL A 37 6.63 -31.94 28.79
CA VAL A 37 7.95 -32.20 29.41
C VAL A 37 7.81 -32.19 30.93
N ALA A 38 7.02 -31.28 31.49
CA ALA A 38 6.75 -31.20 32.92
C ALA A 38 6.00 -32.43 33.42
N ASP A 39 4.94 -32.89 32.73
CA ASP A 39 4.20 -34.10 33.11
C ASP A 39 5.15 -35.32 33.15
N THR A 40 6.00 -35.45 32.13
CA THR A 40 6.99 -36.53 32.05
C THR A 40 8.05 -36.41 33.16
N PHE A 41 8.52 -35.19 33.45
CA PHE A 41 9.49 -34.91 34.49
C PHE A 41 8.93 -35.26 35.88
N TRP A 42 7.73 -34.80 36.23
CA TRP A 42 7.11 -35.08 37.52
C TRP A 42 6.76 -36.57 37.70
N LEU A 43 6.32 -37.24 36.64
CA LEU A 43 6.15 -38.70 36.65
C LEU A 43 7.48 -39.44 36.83
N SER A 44 8.58 -38.94 36.25
CA SER A 44 9.91 -39.55 36.36
C SER A 44 10.58 -39.35 37.73
N LEU A 45 10.31 -38.21 38.40
CA LEU A 45 10.77 -37.96 39.77
C LEU A 45 10.18 -38.96 40.75
N ASN A 46 8.96 -39.45 40.50
CA ASN A 46 8.33 -40.49 41.29
C ASN A 46 8.87 -41.90 41.00
N SER A 47 9.62 -42.11 39.91
CA SER A 47 10.09 -43.43 39.46
C SER A 47 11.62 -43.65 39.54
N SER A 48 12.36 -42.77 40.22
CA SER A 48 13.81 -42.91 40.51
C SER A 48 14.76 -43.00 39.30
N HIS A 49 14.33 -42.50 38.13
CA HIS A 49 15.20 -42.36 36.93
C HIS A 49 15.78 -40.94 36.77
N SER A 50 16.94 -40.84 36.10
CA SER A 50 17.73 -39.61 36.03
C SER A 50 16.98 -38.46 35.35
N SER A 51 16.68 -37.42 36.12
CA SER A 51 15.80 -36.30 35.76
C SER A 51 16.52 -35.11 35.12
N SER A 52 17.84 -35.20 34.88
CA SER A 52 18.66 -34.05 34.45
C SER A 52 18.40 -33.58 33.02
N SER A 53 18.24 -34.50 32.06
CA SER A 53 17.98 -34.16 30.65
C SER A 53 16.58 -33.56 30.44
N LEU A 54 15.58 -34.09 31.14
CA LEU A 54 14.21 -33.56 31.15
C LEU A 54 14.17 -32.17 31.78
N LYS A 55 14.90 -31.95 32.87
CA LYS A 55 15.03 -30.63 33.50
C LYS A 55 15.67 -29.61 32.56
N SER A 56 16.74 -29.97 31.84
CA SER A 56 17.35 -29.07 30.85
C SER A 56 16.43 -28.75 29.68
N SER A 57 15.65 -29.73 29.19
CA SER A 57 14.67 -29.51 28.13
C SER A 57 13.53 -28.60 28.60
N LEU A 58 13.03 -28.82 29.82
CA LEU A 58 12.00 -27.97 30.44
C LEU A 58 12.49 -26.52 30.58
N GLN A 59 13.72 -26.33 31.06
CA GLN A 59 14.32 -24.99 31.17
C GLN A 59 14.44 -24.30 29.80
N SER A 60 14.83 -25.05 28.76
CA SER A 60 14.89 -24.50 27.40
C SER A 60 13.53 -24.03 26.91
N ASN A 61 12.47 -24.83 27.12
CA ASN A 61 11.11 -24.47 26.74
C ASN A 61 10.59 -23.25 27.51
N VAL A 62 10.91 -23.15 28.80
CA VAL A 62 10.58 -21.98 29.64
C VAL A 62 11.30 -20.73 29.11
N ASN A 63 12.57 -20.84 28.72
CA ASN A 63 13.29 -19.70 28.15
C ASN A 63 12.68 -19.26 26.81
N SER A 64 12.29 -20.19 25.94
CA SER A 64 11.61 -19.87 24.68
C SER A 64 10.23 -19.24 24.91
N MET A 65 9.49 -19.70 25.91
CA MET A 65 8.22 -19.09 26.32
C MET A 65 8.43 -17.66 26.82
N ALA A 66 9.49 -17.40 27.60
CA ALA A 66 9.79 -16.07 28.13
C ALA A 66 9.97 -15.05 27.01
N THR A 67 10.66 -15.42 25.92
CA THR A 67 10.80 -14.55 24.74
C THR A 67 9.45 -14.21 24.12
N VAL A 68 8.54 -15.19 23.99
CA VAL A 68 7.19 -14.95 23.43
C VAL A 68 6.34 -14.07 24.35
N ILE A 69 6.47 -14.23 25.67
CA ILE A 69 5.78 -13.36 26.64
C ILE A 69 6.29 -11.92 26.57
N GLU A 70 7.60 -11.72 26.44
CA GLU A 70 8.19 -10.39 26.23
C GLU A 70 7.66 -9.74 24.94
N ASP A 71 7.56 -10.51 23.85
CA ASP A 71 6.96 -10.03 22.60
C ASP A 71 5.48 -9.64 22.77
N LEU A 72 4.69 -10.44 23.50
CA LEU A 72 3.30 -10.12 23.83
C LEU A 72 3.17 -8.85 24.67
N GLU A 73 4.01 -8.67 25.69
CA GLU A 73 4.04 -7.46 26.53
C GLU A 73 4.37 -6.21 25.69
N ASN A 74 5.38 -6.34 24.83
CA ASN A 74 5.76 -5.29 23.89
C ASN A 74 4.58 -4.94 22.99
N VAL A 75 4.00 -5.91 22.28
CA VAL A 75 2.87 -5.68 21.36
C VAL A 75 1.68 -5.09 22.10
N GLN A 76 1.35 -5.58 23.30
CA GLN A 76 0.24 -5.07 24.11
C GLN A 76 0.40 -3.58 24.44
N SER A 77 1.59 -3.14 24.85
CA SER A 77 1.86 -1.74 25.17
C SER A 77 1.60 -0.83 23.95
N TYR A 78 2.06 -1.22 22.77
CA TYR A 78 1.86 -0.48 21.53
C TYR A 78 0.38 -0.42 21.09
N LEU A 79 -0.39 -1.50 21.30
CA LEU A 79 -1.81 -1.53 20.93
C LEU A 79 -2.64 -0.48 21.68
N LEU A 80 -2.29 -0.17 22.93
CA LEU A 80 -2.96 0.88 23.71
C LEU A 80 -2.53 2.29 23.27
N ASP A 81 -1.22 2.51 23.14
CA ASP A 81 -0.66 3.82 22.82
C ASP A 81 -1.15 4.36 21.47
N ASP A 82 -1.45 3.45 20.53
CA ASP A 82 -1.91 3.79 19.19
C ASP A 82 -3.44 3.65 18.99
N PHE A 83 -4.22 3.26 20.00
CA PHE A 83 -5.66 3.02 19.86
C PHE A 83 -6.43 4.21 19.25
N SER A 84 -6.11 5.43 19.67
CA SER A 84 -6.74 6.65 19.15
C SER A 84 -6.52 6.87 17.65
N LYS A 85 -5.51 6.22 17.07
CA LYS A 85 -5.19 6.31 15.65
C LYS A 85 -5.99 5.31 14.82
N TRP A 86 -6.58 4.28 15.43
CA TRP A 86 -7.25 3.16 14.74
C TRP A 86 -8.75 3.07 15.05
N SER A 87 -9.21 3.82 16.05
CA SER A 87 -10.61 3.89 16.49
C SER A 87 -11.61 4.34 15.41
N TYR A 88 -11.15 4.70 14.20
CA TYR A 88 -12.03 4.94 13.06
C TYR A 88 -12.63 3.64 12.49
N CYS A 89 -12.01 2.49 12.76
CA CYS A 89 -12.49 1.19 12.32
C CYS A 89 -13.47 0.62 13.35
N SER A 90 -14.70 0.31 12.97
CA SER A 90 -15.67 -0.33 13.89
C SER A 90 -15.20 -1.69 14.43
N ASN A 91 -14.38 -2.41 13.65
CA ASN A 91 -13.82 -3.68 14.10
C ASN A 91 -12.69 -3.51 15.13
N SER A 92 -12.16 -2.29 15.31
CA SER A 92 -11.19 -1.98 16.37
C SER A 92 -11.82 -1.86 17.76
N ASP A 93 -13.15 -1.76 17.86
CA ASP A 93 -13.88 -1.70 19.14
C ASP A 93 -13.62 -2.91 20.03
N ILE A 94 -13.16 -4.03 19.47
CA ILE A 94 -12.71 -5.22 20.20
C ILE A 94 -11.58 -4.94 21.20
N LEU A 95 -10.79 -3.88 20.98
CA LEU A 95 -9.70 -3.50 21.89
C LEU A 95 -10.23 -3.09 23.26
N VAL A 96 -11.41 -2.47 23.30
CA VAL A 96 -11.98 -1.87 24.52
C VAL A 96 -13.25 -2.59 24.96
N SER A 97 -14.06 -3.06 24.01
CA SER A 97 -15.37 -3.67 24.26
C SER A 97 -15.29 -5.19 24.47
N PRO A 98 -16.08 -5.75 25.40
CA PRO A 98 -16.01 -7.16 25.76
C PRO A 98 -16.73 -8.07 24.76
N TYR A 99 -16.09 -8.35 23.62
CA TYR A 99 -16.64 -9.20 22.56
C TYR A 99 -16.02 -10.60 22.48
N ILE A 100 -14.86 -10.81 23.12
CA ILE A 100 -14.08 -12.03 22.95
C ILE A 100 -14.49 -13.06 23.99
N PRO A 101 -15.02 -14.23 23.58
CA PRO A 101 -15.24 -15.31 24.52
C PRO A 101 -13.91 -15.88 25.00
N VAL A 102 -13.72 -15.92 26.32
CA VAL A 102 -12.54 -16.44 27.01
C VAL A 102 -12.99 -17.44 28.07
N TRP A 103 -12.39 -18.63 28.05
CA TRP A 103 -12.60 -19.67 29.06
C TRP A 103 -11.64 -19.47 30.22
N LEU A 104 -12.20 -19.42 31.44
CA LEU A 104 -11.46 -19.36 32.69
C LEU A 104 -11.53 -20.71 33.41
N PHE A 105 -10.39 -21.11 33.98
CA PHE A 105 -10.20 -22.34 34.73
C PHE A 105 -9.86 -21.96 36.17
N ASN A 106 -10.71 -22.37 37.12
CA ASN A 106 -10.47 -22.23 38.56
C ASN A 106 -10.72 -23.59 39.20
N GLY A 107 -9.68 -24.43 39.29
CA GLY A 107 -9.86 -25.84 39.65
C GLY A 107 -10.80 -26.57 38.68
N ASP A 108 -11.82 -27.24 39.22
CA ASP A 108 -12.80 -28.00 38.43
C ASP A 108 -13.90 -27.13 37.80
N GLN A 109 -13.96 -25.83 38.13
CA GLN A 109 -14.97 -24.94 37.57
C GLN A 109 -14.45 -24.26 36.30
N VAL A 110 -15.20 -24.45 35.21
CA VAL A 110 -14.95 -23.84 33.92
C VAL A 110 -16.05 -22.83 33.62
N THR A 111 -15.67 -21.58 33.38
CA THR A 111 -16.62 -20.50 33.06
C THR A 111 -16.18 -19.75 31.81
N MET A 112 -17.14 -19.40 30.95
CA MET A 112 -16.89 -18.53 29.80
C MET A 112 -17.25 -17.10 30.17
N ILE A 113 -16.31 -16.17 30.00
CA ILE A 113 -16.55 -14.74 30.09
C ILE A 113 -16.39 -14.10 28.72
N HIS A 114 -16.95 -12.90 28.55
CA HIS A 114 -16.64 -12.05 27.41
C HIS A 114 -15.69 -10.96 27.87
N ASP A 115 -14.53 -10.87 27.22
CA ASP A 115 -13.48 -9.92 27.54
C ASP A 115 -13.10 -9.10 26.31
N ASN A 116 -12.35 -8.01 26.52
CA ASN A 116 -11.77 -7.25 25.41
C ASN A 116 -10.39 -7.80 25.04
N LEU A 117 -9.88 -7.41 23.87
CA LEU A 117 -8.58 -7.87 23.37
C LEU A 117 -7.44 -7.52 24.35
N PHE A 118 -7.43 -6.31 24.91
CA PHE A 118 -6.38 -5.90 25.85
C PHE A 118 -6.32 -6.79 27.10
N ASN A 119 -7.45 -7.04 27.75
CA ASN A 119 -7.54 -7.88 28.93
C ASN A 119 -7.27 -9.34 28.59
N THR A 120 -7.73 -9.81 27.43
CA THR A 120 -7.44 -11.17 26.95
C THR A 120 -5.93 -11.38 26.87
N VAL A 121 -5.21 -10.46 26.22
CA VAL A 121 -3.74 -10.53 26.13
C VAL A 121 -3.09 -10.45 27.51
N SER A 122 -3.57 -9.58 28.40
CA SER A 122 -3.11 -9.52 29.79
C SER A 122 -3.22 -10.89 30.49
N ARG A 123 -4.33 -11.60 30.27
CA ARG A 123 -4.52 -12.95 30.82
C ARG A 123 -3.58 -13.97 30.20
N PHE A 124 -3.27 -13.88 28.91
CA PHE A 124 -2.24 -14.72 28.28
C PHE A 124 -0.87 -14.48 28.93
N ILE A 125 -0.48 -13.22 29.13
CA ILE A 125 0.78 -12.85 29.78
C ILE A 125 0.84 -13.38 31.23
N ILE A 126 -0.22 -13.14 32.02
CA ILE A 126 -0.29 -13.62 33.42
C ILE A 126 -0.19 -15.14 33.49
N ASN A 127 -0.98 -15.86 32.70
CA ASN A 127 -0.95 -17.34 32.70
C ASN A 127 0.38 -17.88 32.15
N GLY A 128 1.02 -17.17 31.22
CA GLY A 128 2.35 -17.49 30.73
C GLY A 128 3.41 -17.40 31.83
N HIS A 129 3.44 -16.28 32.56
CA HIS A 129 4.32 -16.10 33.72
C HIS A 129 4.07 -17.16 34.80
N SER A 130 2.81 -17.42 35.14
CA SER A 130 2.48 -18.46 36.12
C SER A 130 2.91 -19.85 35.67
N LEU A 131 2.70 -20.21 34.39
CA LEU A 131 3.17 -21.49 33.83
C LEU A 131 4.69 -21.62 33.93
N MET A 132 5.44 -20.56 33.57
CA MET A 132 6.90 -20.56 33.67
C MET A 132 7.39 -20.72 35.11
N ALA A 133 6.77 -20.03 36.07
CA ALA A 133 7.13 -20.10 37.47
C ALA A 133 6.79 -21.47 38.10
N GLU A 134 5.60 -21.99 37.82
CA GLU A 134 5.06 -23.18 38.48
C GLU A 134 5.59 -24.49 37.88
N SER A 135 5.82 -24.55 36.56
CA SER A 135 6.25 -25.79 35.88
C SER A 135 7.56 -26.38 36.42
N LEU A 136 8.45 -25.53 36.96
CA LEU A 136 9.72 -25.92 37.55
C LEU A 136 9.62 -26.27 39.05
N ILE A 137 8.53 -25.90 39.72
CA ILE A 137 8.42 -25.91 41.19
C ILE A 137 7.36 -26.90 41.68
N ASN A 138 6.19 -26.96 41.05
CA ASN A 138 5.05 -27.77 41.49
C ASN A 138 4.26 -28.36 40.31
N SER A 139 3.20 -29.09 40.59
CA SER A 139 2.30 -29.68 39.57
C SER A 139 1.05 -28.85 39.27
N THR A 140 0.91 -27.63 39.82
CA THR A 140 -0.30 -26.80 39.65
C THR A 140 -0.34 -26.05 38.32
N TYR A 141 0.77 -26.06 37.58
CA TYR A 141 0.92 -25.40 36.27
C TYR A 141 -0.10 -25.83 35.20
N GLN A 142 -0.76 -26.98 35.38
CA GLN A 142 -1.67 -27.56 34.40
C GLN A 142 -2.86 -26.64 34.09
N GLU A 143 -3.37 -25.89 35.06
CA GLU A 143 -4.48 -24.96 34.84
C GLU A 143 -4.07 -23.81 33.91
N HIS A 144 -2.88 -23.24 34.11
CA HIS A 144 -2.32 -22.20 33.27
C HIS A 144 -2.03 -22.70 31.85
N ALA A 145 -1.47 -23.90 31.73
CA ALA A 145 -1.26 -24.53 30.44
C ALA A 145 -2.59 -24.73 29.69
N LYS A 146 -3.62 -25.27 30.36
CA LYS A 146 -4.97 -25.46 29.80
C LYS A 146 -5.57 -24.14 29.32
N PHE A 147 -5.49 -23.08 30.12
CA PHE A 147 -5.97 -21.75 29.75
C PHE A 147 -5.37 -21.26 28.44
N LEU A 148 -4.04 -21.29 28.32
CA LEU A 148 -3.31 -20.77 27.17
C LEU A 148 -3.70 -21.53 25.89
N MET A 149 -3.77 -22.86 25.97
CA MET A 149 -4.04 -23.71 24.81
C MET A 149 -5.51 -23.63 24.36
N ILE A 150 -6.48 -23.63 25.29
CA ILE A 150 -7.91 -23.57 24.96
C ILE A 150 -8.28 -22.26 24.29
N ASN A 151 -7.83 -21.14 24.88
CA ASN A 151 -8.13 -19.84 24.32
C ASN A 151 -7.30 -19.59 23.05
N GLY A 152 -6.03 -20.02 22.99
CA GLY A 152 -5.17 -19.73 21.84
C GLY A 152 -5.50 -20.54 20.57
N LEU A 153 -6.25 -21.64 20.68
CA LEU A 153 -6.64 -22.51 19.55
C LEU A 153 -8.15 -22.56 19.29
N GLY A 154 -8.95 -22.13 20.25
CA GLY A 154 -10.40 -22.23 20.26
C GLY A 154 -11.11 -21.00 19.68
N PHE A 155 -12.21 -20.61 20.31
CA PHE A 155 -13.04 -19.50 19.83
C PHE A 155 -12.30 -18.16 19.83
N THR A 156 -11.50 -17.87 20.85
CA THR A 156 -10.75 -16.61 20.96
C THR A 156 -9.87 -16.39 19.73
N TRP A 157 -9.16 -17.41 19.24
CA TRP A 157 -8.40 -17.37 17.99
C TRP A 157 -9.28 -17.05 16.77
N ASN A 158 -10.45 -17.69 16.65
CA ASN A 158 -11.37 -17.43 15.55
C ASN A 158 -11.88 -15.97 15.58
N TYR A 159 -12.13 -15.43 16.77
CA TYR A 159 -12.50 -14.02 16.94
C TYR A 159 -11.35 -13.09 16.53
N PHE A 160 -10.11 -13.35 16.96
CA PHE A 160 -8.95 -12.57 16.53
C PHE A 160 -8.75 -12.60 15.02
N ASN A 161 -8.86 -13.77 14.40
CA ASN A 161 -8.73 -13.92 12.96
C ASN A 161 -9.84 -13.15 12.20
N ARG A 162 -11.09 -13.23 12.66
CA ARG A 162 -12.20 -12.45 12.08
C ARG A 162 -11.99 -10.95 12.22
N THR A 163 -11.51 -10.50 13.36
CA THR A 163 -11.22 -9.09 13.58
C THR A 163 -10.06 -8.62 12.70
N MET A 164 -8.99 -9.41 12.57
CA MET A 164 -7.90 -9.13 11.64
C MET A 164 -8.41 -8.96 10.20
N ALA A 165 -9.23 -9.89 9.70
CA ALA A 165 -9.85 -9.76 8.38
C ALA A 165 -10.72 -8.49 8.28
N GLY A 166 -11.51 -8.19 9.32
CA GLY A 166 -12.33 -6.99 9.38
C GLY A 166 -11.53 -5.68 9.42
N VAL A 167 -10.34 -5.65 10.03
CA VAL A 167 -9.44 -4.51 10.01
C VAL A 167 -8.81 -4.36 8.63
N ALA A 168 -8.35 -5.46 8.00
CA ALA A 168 -7.84 -5.44 6.64
C ALA A 168 -8.86 -4.89 5.62
N ASP A 169 -10.13 -5.29 5.76
CA ASP A 169 -11.23 -4.79 4.93
C ASP A 169 -11.49 -3.29 5.18
N CYS A 170 -11.33 -2.82 6.42
CA CYS A 170 -11.45 -1.40 6.75
C CYS A 170 -10.31 -0.56 6.13
N GLU A 171 -9.06 -1.02 6.23
CA GLU A 171 -7.92 -0.37 5.54
C GLU A 171 -8.16 -0.31 4.04
N LEU A 172 -8.61 -1.41 3.44
CA LEU A 172 -8.94 -1.47 2.02
C LEU A 172 -10.04 -0.46 1.65
N HIS A 173 -11.09 -0.34 2.47
CA HIS A 173 -12.14 0.65 2.24
C HIS A 173 -11.61 2.08 2.34
N ARG A 174 -10.72 2.35 3.31
CA ARG A 174 -10.06 3.64 3.49
C ARG A 174 -9.17 4.01 2.30
N VAL A 175 -8.37 3.07 1.80
CA VAL A 175 -7.55 3.26 0.59
C VAL A 175 -8.44 3.55 -0.62
N LYS A 176 -9.51 2.78 -0.84
CA LYS A 176 -10.46 3.02 -1.94
C LYS A 176 -11.12 4.40 -1.86
N THR A 177 -11.49 4.83 -0.66
CA THR A 177 -12.09 6.16 -0.44
C THR A 177 -11.09 7.27 -0.72
N THR A 178 -9.87 7.13 -0.21
CA THR A 178 -8.76 8.05 -0.53
C THR A 178 -8.52 8.11 -2.03
N GLY A 179 -8.57 6.96 -2.71
CA GLY A 179 -8.35 6.93 -4.14
C GLY A 179 -9.49 7.50 -4.98
N SER A 180 -10.73 7.39 -4.51
CA SER A 180 -11.87 8.12 -5.09
C SER A 180 -11.68 9.64 -4.96
N ASN A 181 -11.25 10.11 -3.78
CA ASN A 181 -10.99 11.54 -3.55
C ASN A 181 -9.87 12.08 -4.44
N ILE A 182 -8.77 11.34 -4.60
CA ILE A 182 -7.67 11.76 -5.48
C ILE A 182 -8.15 11.86 -6.94
N ARG A 183 -8.88 10.87 -7.44
CA ARG A 183 -9.47 10.95 -8.78
C ARG A 183 -10.40 12.15 -8.94
N ALA A 184 -11.23 12.45 -7.94
CA ALA A 184 -12.07 13.64 -7.94
C ALA A 184 -11.23 14.93 -8.03
N PHE A 185 -10.14 15.04 -7.27
CA PHE A 185 -9.22 16.18 -7.37
C PHE A 185 -8.54 16.28 -8.75
N LEU A 186 -8.17 15.16 -9.37
CA LEU A 186 -7.61 15.14 -10.72
C LEU A 186 -8.62 15.62 -11.76
N TYR A 187 -9.88 15.20 -11.66
CA TYR A 187 -10.95 15.70 -12.53
C TYR A 187 -11.22 17.19 -12.32
N VAL A 188 -11.27 17.67 -11.09
CA VAL A 188 -11.41 19.10 -10.78
C VAL A 188 -10.23 19.90 -11.34
N GLY A 189 -9.00 19.38 -11.22
CA GLY A 189 -7.81 19.99 -11.79
C GLY A 189 -7.87 20.09 -13.32
N LEU A 190 -8.30 19.02 -13.99
CA LEU A 190 -8.50 19.00 -15.44
C LEU A 190 -9.60 19.97 -15.88
N SER A 191 -10.76 19.98 -15.21
CA SER A 191 -11.87 20.88 -15.50
C SER A 191 -11.49 22.35 -15.29
N THR A 192 -10.79 22.67 -14.20
CA THR A 192 -10.32 24.03 -13.90
C THR A 192 -9.31 24.50 -14.94
N SER A 193 -8.37 23.62 -15.34
CA SER A 193 -7.41 23.91 -16.41
C SER A 193 -8.11 24.16 -17.75
N GLY A 194 -9.14 23.36 -18.08
CA GLY A 194 -9.97 23.54 -19.26
C GLY A 194 -10.77 24.85 -19.24
N ALA A 195 -11.34 25.22 -18.10
CA ALA A 195 -12.06 26.49 -17.95
C ALA A 195 -11.14 27.71 -18.12
N LEU A 196 -9.96 27.68 -17.48
CA LEU A 196 -8.94 28.71 -17.64
C LEU A 196 -8.52 28.85 -19.11
N TYR A 197 -8.37 27.73 -19.82
CA TYR A 197 -8.05 27.71 -21.24
C TYR A 197 -9.14 28.37 -22.11
N LEU A 198 -10.40 28.07 -21.86
CA LEU A 198 -11.53 28.69 -22.57
C LEU A 198 -11.57 30.21 -22.35
N ILE A 199 -11.33 30.66 -21.12
CA ILE A 199 -11.21 32.09 -20.80
C ILE A 199 -10.06 32.72 -21.59
N LEU A 200 -8.92 32.04 -21.66
CA LEU A 200 -7.72 32.52 -22.37
C LEU A 200 -7.95 32.61 -23.89
N ILE A 201 -8.65 31.64 -24.48
CA ILE A 201 -9.10 31.71 -25.88
C ILE A 201 -10.03 32.90 -26.08
N GLY A 202 -11.03 33.08 -25.21
CA GLY A 202 -11.96 34.21 -25.28
C GLY A 202 -11.22 35.54 -25.24
N PHE A 203 -10.22 35.65 -24.36
CA PHE A 203 -9.37 36.83 -24.27
C PHE A 203 -8.53 37.05 -25.54
N ILE A 204 -7.96 35.99 -26.12
CA ILE A 204 -7.23 36.07 -27.41
C ILE A 204 -8.16 36.53 -28.54
N MET A 205 -9.39 36.02 -28.61
CA MET A 205 -10.37 36.45 -29.61
C MET A 205 -10.72 37.94 -29.45
N LEU A 206 -10.93 38.40 -28.21
CA LEU A 206 -11.19 39.81 -27.92
C LEU A 206 -10.01 40.72 -28.32
N VAL A 207 -8.79 40.35 -27.91
CA VAL A 207 -7.57 41.09 -28.27
C VAL A 207 -7.38 41.11 -29.78
N SER A 208 -7.58 39.98 -30.46
CA SER A 208 -7.48 39.88 -31.91
C SER A 208 -8.48 40.80 -32.61
N ARG A 209 -9.74 40.83 -32.14
CA ARG A 209 -10.76 41.74 -32.68
C ARG A 209 -10.38 43.20 -32.50
N LYS A 210 -9.90 43.58 -31.31
CA LYS A 210 -9.45 44.95 -31.04
C LYS A 210 -8.23 45.34 -31.87
N HIS A 211 -7.32 44.41 -32.10
CA HIS A 211 -6.19 44.63 -33.00
C HIS A 211 -6.61 44.85 -34.45
N ASP A 212 -7.61 44.09 -34.94
CA ASP A 212 -8.19 44.28 -36.26
C ASP A 212 -8.93 45.62 -36.42
N GLU A 213 -9.69 46.03 -35.41
CA GLU A 213 -10.36 47.33 -35.36
C GLU A 213 -9.32 48.46 -35.46
N PHE A 214 -8.26 48.36 -34.66
CA PHE A 214 -7.15 49.31 -34.66
C PHE A 214 -6.38 49.34 -35.99
N TRP A 215 -6.10 48.18 -36.58
CA TRP A 215 -5.43 48.09 -37.87
C TRP A 215 -6.28 48.68 -39.00
N THR A 216 -7.59 48.41 -38.98
CA THR A 216 -8.54 48.98 -39.95
C THR A 216 -8.61 50.51 -39.80
N PHE A 217 -8.57 51.02 -38.57
CA PHE A 217 -8.51 52.46 -38.32
C PHE A 217 -7.25 53.11 -38.92
N ILE A 218 -6.06 52.54 -38.68
CA ILE A 218 -4.82 53.03 -39.29
C ILE A 218 -4.89 52.98 -40.82
N LEU A 219 -5.36 51.87 -41.39
CA LEU A 219 -5.49 51.71 -42.84
C LEU A 219 -6.43 52.75 -43.45
N ASN A 220 -7.57 53.00 -42.82
CA ASN A 220 -8.53 53.99 -43.31
C ASN A 220 -7.97 55.42 -43.25
N ASN A 221 -7.15 55.75 -42.26
CA ASN A 221 -6.54 57.08 -42.14
C ASN A 221 -5.30 57.25 -43.03
N ALA A 222 -4.52 56.17 -43.25
CA ALA A 222 -3.32 56.22 -44.08
C ALA A 222 -3.61 56.05 -45.58
N ALA A 223 -4.70 55.36 -45.94
CA ALA A 223 -5.08 55.08 -47.33
C ALA A 223 -5.23 56.34 -48.20
N PRO A 224 -5.87 57.44 -47.76
CA PRO A 224 -5.99 58.66 -48.54
C PRO A 224 -4.62 59.29 -48.81
N SER A 225 -3.76 59.36 -47.79
CA SER A 225 -2.41 59.92 -47.91
C SER A 225 -1.52 59.09 -48.84
N LEU A 226 -1.63 57.76 -48.77
CA LEU A 226 -0.86 56.84 -49.62
C LEU A 226 -1.36 56.85 -51.06
N ALA A 227 -2.68 56.97 -51.27
CA ALA A 227 -3.27 57.18 -52.59
C ALA A 227 -2.80 58.51 -53.20
N LYS A 228 -2.81 59.59 -52.41
CA LYS A 228 -2.30 60.91 -52.82
C LYS A 228 -0.82 60.84 -53.20
N LEU A 229 0.02 60.21 -52.37
CA LEU A 229 1.45 60.04 -52.63
C LEU A 229 1.71 59.21 -53.89
N LYS A 230 0.95 58.12 -54.10
CA LYS A 230 1.03 57.30 -55.31
C LYS A 230 0.67 58.12 -56.56
N ILE A 231 -0.41 58.90 -56.50
CA ILE A 231 -0.81 59.79 -57.59
C ILE A 231 0.30 60.81 -57.86
N THR A 232 0.86 61.47 -56.84
CA THR A 232 1.95 62.44 -57.00
C THR A 232 3.22 61.80 -57.59
N CYS A 233 3.58 60.57 -57.19
CA CYS A 233 4.70 59.86 -57.78
C CYS A 233 4.44 59.49 -59.25
N ILE A 234 3.25 58.99 -59.58
CA ILE A 234 2.86 58.68 -60.96
C ILE A 234 2.91 59.94 -61.81
N ASP A 235 2.36 61.06 -61.32
CA ASP A 235 2.35 62.35 -62.00
C ASP A 235 3.76 62.86 -62.28
N ARG A 236 4.67 62.75 -61.30
CA ARG A 236 6.10 63.04 -61.49
C ARG A 236 6.77 62.11 -62.50
N LEU A 237 6.42 60.83 -62.49
CA LEU A 237 6.98 59.83 -63.40
C LEU A 237 6.53 60.08 -64.85
N ILE A 238 5.25 60.38 -65.06
CA ILE A 238 4.67 60.77 -66.35
C ILE A 238 5.35 62.06 -66.85
N THR A 239 5.50 63.05 -65.98
CA THR A 239 6.16 64.32 -66.31
C THR A 239 7.63 64.12 -66.71
N ALA A 240 8.36 63.22 -66.04
CA ALA A 240 9.79 62.99 -66.28
C ALA A 240 10.08 62.09 -67.49
N HIS A 241 9.20 61.14 -67.80
CA HIS A 241 9.45 60.11 -68.82
C HIS A 241 8.49 60.12 -70.00
N GLY A 242 7.41 60.91 -69.97
CA GLY A 242 6.47 61.09 -71.08
C GLY A 242 5.67 59.84 -71.48
N VAL A 243 5.68 58.80 -70.64
CA VAL A 243 4.97 57.54 -70.89
C VAL A 243 3.71 57.49 -70.01
N ASP A 244 2.56 57.28 -70.64
CA ASP A 244 1.27 57.18 -69.95
C ASP A 244 1.09 55.77 -69.38
N TYR A 245 1.25 55.63 -68.06
CA TYR A 245 1.17 54.35 -67.34
C TYR A 245 -0.27 54.03 -66.86
N ALA A 246 -1.30 54.61 -67.48
CA ALA A 246 -2.67 54.62 -66.96
C ALA A 246 -3.37 53.25 -66.82
N SER A 247 -2.87 52.14 -67.38
CA SER A 247 -3.68 50.92 -67.50
C SER A 247 -3.39 49.78 -66.52
N GLU A 248 -2.31 49.79 -65.74
CA GLU A 248 -2.01 48.65 -64.86
C GLU A 248 -1.72 49.11 -63.43
N THR A 249 -2.71 48.95 -62.55
CA THR A 249 -2.56 48.48 -61.15
C THR A 249 -3.84 48.75 -60.35
N LYS A 250 -4.95 48.12 -60.74
CA LYS A 250 -6.01 47.75 -59.79
C LYS A 250 -5.71 46.37 -59.19
N ILE A 251 -4.47 46.13 -58.76
CA ILE A 251 -4.28 45.09 -57.75
C ILE A 251 -4.82 45.72 -56.47
N ASP A 252 -5.86 45.11 -55.91
CA ASP A 252 -6.46 45.50 -54.63
C ASP A 252 -5.48 45.11 -53.50
N VAL A 253 -4.32 45.77 -53.50
CA VAL A 253 -3.18 45.56 -52.58
C VAL A 253 -3.66 45.69 -51.14
N GLN A 254 -4.63 46.57 -50.89
CA GLN A 254 -5.27 46.71 -49.58
C GLN A 254 -5.99 45.43 -49.13
N LYS A 255 -6.79 44.80 -50.00
CA LYS A 255 -7.55 43.59 -49.64
C LYS A 255 -6.64 42.40 -49.40
N HIS A 256 -5.56 42.27 -50.17
CA HIS A 256 -4.58 41.19 -50.02
C HIS A 256 -3.73 41.38 -48.75
N ILE A 257 -3.18 42.57 -48.50
CA ILE A 257 -2.39 42.87 -47.28
C ILE A 257 -3.23 42.70 -46.01
N LYS A 258 -4.49 43.16 -46.03
CA LYS A 258 -5.41 43.06 -44.89
C LYS A 258 -5.75 41.61 -44.52
N LYS A 259 -5.82 40.70 -45.50
CA LYS A 259 -6.12 39.28 -45.28
C LYS A 259 -4.90 38.50 -44.74
N THR A 260 -3.70 38.77 -45.24
CA THR A 260 -2.49 38.01 -44.88
C THR A 260 -1.98 38.33 -43.46
N ILE A 261 -2.00 39.60 -43.03
CA ILE A 261 -1.51 39.98 -41.68
C ILE A 261 -2.43 39.45 -40.57
N LYS A 262 -3.74 39.45 -40.82
CA LYS A 262 -4.80 39.03 -39.88
C LYS A 262 -4.72 37.55 -39.52
N THR A 263 -4.44 36.67 -40.46
CA THR A 263 -4.32 35.22 -40.22
C THR A 263 -3.03 34.85 -39.50
N THR A 264 -1.89 35.48 -39.80
CA THR A 264 -0.58 35.09 -39.22
C THR A 264 -0.48 35.37 -37.71
N ILE A 265 -1.02 36.50 -37.23
CA ILE A 265 -0.96 36.86 -35.80
C ILE A 265 -1.89 35.95 -34.99
N TYR A 266 -3.11 35.71 -35.48
CA TYR A 266 -4.12 34.85 -34.84
C TYR A 266 -3.64 33.41 -34.67
N ILE A 267 -3.09 32.82 -35.75
CA ILE A 267 -2.55 31.46 -35.73
C ILE A 267 -1.38 31.33 -34.75
N SER A 268 -0.53 32.36 -34.63
CA SER A 268 0.62 32.35 -33.71
C SER A 268 0.20 32.34 -32.22
N TYR A 269 -0.84 33.08 -31.85
CA TYR A 269 -1.37 33.06 -30.48
C TYR A 269 -2.03 31.72 -30.15
N ILE A 270 -2.88 31.22 -31.04
CA ILE A 270 -3.56 29.94 -30.84
C ILE A 270 -2.56 28.81 -30.71
N TRP A 271 -1.59 28.71 -31.63
CA TRP A 271 -0.59 27.63 -31.59
C TRP A 271 0.16 27.57 -30.25
N ARG A 272 0.57 28.72 -29.72
CA ARG A 272 1.28 28.80 -28.43
C ARG A 272 0.40 28.34 -27.27
N VAL A 273 -0.85 28.74 -27.25
CA VAL A 273 -1.81 28.38 -26.20
C VAL A 273 -2.19 26.90 -26.31
N THR A 274 -2.40 26.39 -27.52
CA THR A 274 -2.59 24.95 -27.77
C THR A 274 -1.41 24.13 -27.28
N MET A 275 -0.16 24.60 -27.44
CA MET A 275 1.02 23.89 -26.91
C MET A 275 0.96 23.73 -25.38
N PHE A 276 0.61 24.78 -24.63
CA PHE A 276 0.43 24.69 -23.17
C PHE A 276 -0.69 23.71 -22.81
N LEU A 277 -1.80 23.74 -23.55
CA LEU A 277 -2.90 22.80 -23.35
C LEU A 277 -2.46 21.35 -23.59
N THR A 278 -1.78 21.08 -24.70
CA THR A 278 -1.35 19.72 -25.03
C THR A 278 -0.43 19.16 -23.96
N ILE A 279 0.49 19.97 -23.43
CA ILE A 279 1.39 19.59 -22.34
C ILE A 279 0.62 19.33 -21.05
N GLY A 280 -0.35 20.20 -20.71
CA GLY A 280 -1.19 20.02 -19.53
C GLY A 280 -2.07 18.78 -19.61
N ILE A 281 -2.75 18.56 -20.74
CA ILE A 281 -3.57 17.35 -20.96
C ILE A 281 -2.68 16.10 -20.93
N SER A 282 -1.52 16.09 -21.58
CA SER A 282 -0.63 14.93 -21.56
C SER A 282 -0.14 14.59 -20.14
N TYR A 283 0.12 15.62 -19.32
CA TYR A 283 0.50 15.42 -17.92
C TYR A 283 -0.65 14.79 -17.10
N TYR A 284 -1.86 15.33 -17.19
CA TYR A 284 -3.01 14.75 -16.46
C TYR A 284 -3.35 13.34 -16.96
N LEU A 285 -3.22 13.06 -18.26
CA LEU A 285 -3.41 11.71 -18.81
C LEU A 285 -2.33 10.75 -18.31
N LEU A 286 -1.06 11.14 -18.31
CA LEU A 286 0.04 10.31 -17.79
C LEU A 286 -0.19 9.97 -16.31
N LEU A 287 -0.56 10.98 -15.51
CA LEU A 287 -0.83 10.80 -14.10
C LEU A 287 -2.02 9.86 -13.87
N GLN A 288 -3.14 10.07 -14.58
CA GLN A 288 -4.38 9.32 -14.41
C GLN A 288 -4.35 7.90 -14.98
N LEU A 289 -3.66 7.67 -16.10
CA LEU A 289 -3.69 6.38 -16.81
C LEU A 289 -2.53 5.46 -16.43
N TYR A 290 -1.39 6.02 -16.02
CA TYR A 290 -0.17 5.24 -15.81
C TYR A 290 0.30 5.26 -14.36
N LEU A 291 0.63 6.43 -13.82
CA LEU A 291 1.28 6.53 -12.51
C LEU A 291 0.32 6.23 -11.36
N TYR A 292 -0.84 6.89 -11.35
CA TYR A 292 -1.78 6.80 -10.24
C TYR A 292 -2.43 5.41 -10.12
N PRO A 293 -2.92 4.76 -11.19
CA PRO A 293 -3.51 3.42 -11.08
C PRO A 293 -2.53 2.37 -10.55
N LYS A 294 -1.25 2.46 -10.94
CA LYS A 294 -0.21 1.55 -10.45
C LYS A 294 -0.02 1.68 -8.94
N CYS A 295 0.09 2.91 -8.44
CA CYS A 295 0.18 3.19 -7.01
C CYS A 295 -1.09 2.78 -6.25
N GLU A 296 -2.28 3.06 -6.81
CA GLU A 296 -3.57 2.69 -6.23
C GLU A 296 -3.70 1.17 -6.07
N THR A 297 -3.37 0.39 -7.09
CA THR A 297 -3.40 -1.08 -7.03
C THR A 297 -2.48 -1.64 -5.94
N MET A 298 -1.24 -1.13 -5.85
CA MET A 298 -0.30 -1.55 -4.79
C MET A 298 -0.85 -1.24 -3.39
N MET A 299 -1.39 -0.03 -3.18
CA MET A 299 -1.99 0.36 -1.90
C MET A 299 -3.22 -0.48 -1.54
N ILE A 300 -4.07 -0.84 -2.52
CA ILE A 300 -5.26 -1.65 -2.29
C ILE A 300 -4.88 -3.10 -1.93
N ASN A 301 -3.84 -3.65 -2.55
CA ASN A 301 -3.46 -5.04 -2.36
C ASN A 301 -2.60 -5.26 -1.10
N ARG A 302 -1.88 -4.23 -0.62
CA ARG A 302 -0.98 -4.35 0.55
C ARG A 302 -1.66 -4.89 1.82
N PRO A 303 -2.85 -4.43 2.26
CA PRO A 303 -3.51 -4.99 3.44
C PRO A 303 -3.78 -6.50 3.33
N LYS A 304 -4.24 -6.95 2.16
CA LYS A 304 -4.48 -8.37 1.90
C LYS A 304 -3.18 -9.16 1.86
N PHE A 305 -2.17 -8.63 1.17
CA PHE A 305 -0.85 -9.22 1.06
C PHE A 305 -0.23 -9.48 2.45
N ILE A 306 -0.20 -8.47 3.33
CA ILE A 306 0.33 -8.62 4.68
C ILE A 306 -0.55 -9.55 5.54
N ASN A 307 -1.86 -9.52 5.37
CA ASN A 307 -2.76 -10.46 6.04
C ASN A 307 -2.42 -11.91 5.67
N THR A 308 -2.14 -12.20 4.39
CA THR A 308 -1.79 -13.54 3.92
C THR A 308 -0.55 -14.09 4.61
N PHE A 309 0.51 -13.30 4.79
CA PHE A 309 1.69 -13.73 5.55
C PHE A 309 1.37 -14.00 7.03
N ASN A 310 0.62 -13.10 7.68
CA ASN A 310 0.20 -13.27 9.08
C ASN A 310 -0.64 -14.53 9.28
N LEU A 311 -1.60 -14.78 8.38
CA LEU A 311 -2.43 -15.98 8.41
C LEU A 311 -1.61 -17.24 8.16
N LYS A 312 -0.73 -17.24 7.15
CA LYS A 312 0.18 -18.37 6.86
C LYS A 312 0.98 -18.75 8.11
N ARG A 313 1.60 -17.78 8.76
CA ARG A 313 2.41 -17.96 9.97
C ARG A 313 1.59 -18.49 11.17
N SER A 314 0.41 -17.93 11.42
CA SER A 314 -0.48 -18.41 12.48
C SER A 314 -1.03 -19.83 12.22
N LEU A 315 -1.42 -20.11 10.97
CA LEU A 315 -1.92 -21.42 10.55
C LEU A 315 -0.85 -22.51 10.63
N LEU A 316 0.40 -22.20 10.29
CA LEU A 316 1.52 -23.13 10.47
C LEU A 316 1.72 -23.50 11.95
N SER A 317 1.69 -22.50 12.85
CA SER A 317 1.77 -22.74 14.29
C SER A 317 0.64 -23.66 14.79
N ARG A 318 -0.58 -23.41 14.31
CA ARG A 318 -1.76 -24.23 14.62
C ARG A 318 -1.63 -25.66 14.09
N LEU A 319 -1.11 -25.84 12.88
CA LEU A 319 -0.90 -27.15 12.26
C LEU A 319 0.06 -27.99 13.09
N LEU A 320 1.16 -27.41 13.58
CA LEU A 320 2.13 -28.10 14.42
C LEU A 320 1.54 -28.58 15.74
N ILE A 321 0.72 -27.76 16.39
CA ILE A 321 0.09 -28.14 17.65
C ILE A 321 -0.82 -29.37 17.43
N PHE A 322 -1.69 -29.33 16.42
CA PHE A 322 -2.56 -30.47 16.15
C PHE A 322 -1.82 -31.73 15.69
N SER A 323 -0.74 -31.58 14.93
CA SER A 323 0.12 -32.71 14.55
C SER A 323 0.83 -33.34 15.75
N ARG A 324 1.28 -32.53 16.73
CA ARG A 324 1.82 -33.04 18.00
C ARG A 324 0.75 -33.77 18.82
N ASP A 325 -0.49 -33.29 18.79
CA ASP A 325 -1.61 -33.93 19.49
C ASP A 325 -2.10 -35.22 18.84
N ALA A 326 -1.97 -35.35 17.52
CA ALA A 326 -2.26 -36.61 16.82
C ALA A 326 -1.34 -37.76 17.28
N TYR A 327 -0.09 -37.45 17.69
CA TYR A 327 0.86 -38.43 18.23
C TYR A 327 0.54 -38.86 19.67
N SER A 328 0.08 -37.91 20.50
CA SER A 328 -0.21 -38.13 21.90
C SER A 328 -1.61 -37.60 22.25
N PRO A 329 -2.66 -38.40 21.99
CA PRO A 329 -4.05 -37.96 22.11
C PRO A 329 -4.51 -37.70 23.55
N TYR A 330 -3.65 -37.93 24.56
CA TYR A 330 -3.90 -37.59 25.97
C TYR A 330 -4.42 -36.15 26.14
N PHE A 331 -4.05 -35.25 25.24
CA PHE A 331 -4.38 -33.84 25.31
C PHE A 331 -5.76 -33.49 24.74
N ILE A 332 -6.26 -34.17 23.71
CA ILE A 332 -7.63 -33.96 23.17
C ILE A 332 -8.68 -34.28 24.26
N ASN A 333 -8.41 -35.26 25.12
CA ASN A 333 -9.28 -35.59 26.24
C ASN A 333 -9.41 -34.47 27.29
N ILE A 334 -8.38 -33.62 27.46
CA ILE A 334 -8.43 -32.46 28.37
C ILE A 334 -9.41 -31.38 27.86
N PHE A 335 -9.63 -31.34 26.55
CA PHE A 335 -10.52 -30.37 25.92
C PHE A 335 -11.99 -30.80 25.91
N ASN A 336 -12.28 -32.09 25.81
CA ASN A 336 -13.64 -32.62 25.65
C ASN A 336 -14.59 -32.23 26.80
N GLU A 337 -14.06 -31.90 27.98
CA GLU A 337 -14.85 -31.46 29.14
C GLU A 337 -15.34 -30.00 29.03
N THR A 338 -14.77 -29.21 28.10
CA THR A 338 -15.00 -27.75 28.01
C THR A 338 -15.42 -27.29 26.62
N TYR A 339 -14.96 -27.97 25.58
CA TYR A 339 -15.30 -27.69 24.19
C TYR A 339 -15.20 -28.96 23.34
N ASP A 340 -16.22 -29.21 22.50
CA ASP A 340 -16.20 -30.30 21.51
C ASP A 340 -15.24 -29.92 20.36
N PHE A 341 -13.93 -30.08 20.60
CA PHE A 341 -12.94 -29.87 19.57
C PHE A 341 -13.08 -30.98 18.52
N PRO A 342 -13.15 -30.63 17.22
CA PRO A 342 -13.02 -31.64 16.17
C PRO A 342 -11.72 -32.41 16.39
N SER A 343 -11.72 -33.70 16.06
CA SER A 343 -10.51 -34.53 16.22
C SER A 343 -9.29 -33.87 15.56
N SER A 344 -8.11 -34.03 16.15
CA SER A 344 -6.88 -33.41 15.62
C SER A 344 -6.65 -33.72 14.14
N LYS A 345 -7.07 -34.90 13.67
CA LYS A 345 -7.04 -35.26 12.25
C LYS A 345 -7.87 -34.31 11.38
N ILE A 346 -9.12 -34.04 11.75
CA ILE A 346 -10.00 -33.10 11.04
C ILE A 346 -9.41 -31.68 11.08
N MET A 347 -8.83 -31.29 12.22
CA MET A 347 -8.21 -29.97 12.36
C MET A 347 -6.95 -29.82 11.51
N ILE A 348 -6.13 -30.87 11.40
CA ILE A 348 -4.95 -30.92 10.51
C ILE A 348 -5.40 -30.77 9.06
N GLU A 349 -6.40 -31.52 8.60
CA GLU A 349 -6.92 -31.43 7.22
C GLU A 349 -7.48 -30.04 6.89
N ARG A 350 -8.23 -29.42 7.82
CA ARG A 350 -8.76 -28.06 7.62
C ARG A 350 -7.65 -27.02 7.60
N THR A 351 -6.69 -27.14 8.51
CA THR A 351 -5.59 -26.18 8.64
C THR A 351 -4.62 -26.31 7.46
N SER A 352 -4.30 -27.53 7.01
CA SER A 352 -3.45 -27.76 5.84
C SER A 352 -4.06 -27.18 4.57
N LYS A 353 -5.37 -27.35 4.37
CA LYS A 353 -6.08 -26.71 3.26
C LYS A 353 -5.98 -25.19 3.35
N ALA A 354 -6.21 -24.60 4.53
CA ALA A 354 -6.11 -23.16 4.72
C ALA A 354 -4.69 -22.62 4.47
N VAL A 355 -3.64 -23.36 4.87
CA VAL A 355 -2.24 -23.01 4.54
C VAL A 355 -2.04 -23.03 3.03
N ASN A 356 -2.45 -24.11 2.34
CA ASN A 356 -2.34 -24.20 0.89
C ASN A 356 -3.10 -23.06 0.18
N ASP A 357 -4.29 -22.70 0.67
CA ASP A 357 -5.04 -21.56 0.12
C ASP A 357 -4.24 -20.25 0.24
N GLN A 358 -3.54 -20.01 1.36
CA GLN A 358 -2.65 -18.84 1.50
C GLN A 358 -1.44 -18.91 0.55
N VAL A 359 -0.83 -20.07 0.36
CA VAL A 359 0.27 -20.26 -0.62
C VAL A 359 -0.20 -19.94 -2.04
N GLN A 360 -1.40 -20.35 -2.42
CA GLN A 360 -1.97 -20.05 -3.74
C GLN A 360 -2.30 -18.56 -3.90
N GLU A 361 -2.75 -17.89 -2.84
CA GLU A 361 -2.96 -16.43 -2.87
C GLU A 361 -1.66 -15.67 -3.17
N LEU A 362 -0.51 -16.08 -2.60
CA LEU A 362 0.81 -15.48 -2.86
C LEU A 362 1.27 -15.60 -4.31
N LYS A 363 0.73 -16.54 -5.08
CA LYS A 363 1.06 -16.75 -6.50
C LYS A 363 0.22 -15.87 -7.45
N LYS A 364 -0.72 -15.08 -6.94
CA LYS A 364 -1.51 -14.15 -7.76
C LYS A 364 -0.66 -12.96 -8.22
N GLN A 365 -0.89 -12.51 -9.46
CA GLN A 365 -0.14 -11.39 -10.04
C GLN A 365 -0.18 -10.12 -9.17
N ASP A 366 -1.35 -9.83 -8.60
CA ASP A 366 -1.57 -8.71 -7.69
C ASP A 366 -0.64 -8.68 -6.46
N PHE A 367 -0.17 -9.86 -6.01
CA PHE A 367 0.75 -10.01 -4.90
C PHE A 367 2.19 -10.09 -5.38
N ILE A 368 2.44 -10.70 -6.55
CA ILE A 368 3.77 -10.71 -7.18
C ILE A 368 4.26 -9.27 -7.42
N ASP A 369 3.37 -8.35 -7.80
CA ASP A 369 3.70 -6.94 -8.01
C ASP A 369 4.11 -6.20 -6.72
N LEU A 370 3.86 -6.80 -5.54
CA LEU A 370 4.25 -6.30 -4.22
C LEU A 370 5.51 -6.98 -3.66
N LEU A 371 6.04 -7.99 -4.36
CA LEU A 371 7.27 -8.67 -3.96
C LEU A 371 8.49 -7.91 -4.49
N SER A 372 9.47 -7.67 -3.62
CA SER A 372 10.82 -7.31 -4.06
C SER A 372 11.47 -8.51 -4.75
N ASP A 373 12.48 -8.26 -5.59
CA ASP A 373 13.26 -9.34 -6.21
C ASP A 373 13.89 -10.26 -5.15
N GLU A 374 14.40 -9.69 -4.05
CA GLU A 374 14.96 -10.44 -2.92
C GLU A 374 13.92 -11.37 -2.29
N LEU A 375 12.74 -10.84 -1.96
CA LEU A 375 11.67 -11.63 -1.34
C LEU A 375 11.12 -12.68 -2.31
N LYS A 376 10.99 -12.35 -3.59
CA LYS A 376 10.55 -13.28 -4.62
C LYS A 376 11.52 -14.45 -4.76
N THR A 377 12.83 -14.19 -4.76
CA THR A 377 13.85 -15.23 -4.78
C THR A 377 13.77 -16.10 -3.53
N LYS A 378 13.60 -15.52 -2.34
CA LYS A 378 13.50 -16.28 -1.08
C LYS A 378 12.25 -17.18 -1.02
N ILE A 379 11.13 -16.70 -1.53
CA ILE A 379 9.83 -17.41 -1.51
C ILE A 379 9.78 -18.51 -2.57
N PHE A 380 10.23 -18.23 -3.81
CA PHE A 380 9.95 -19.08 -4.98
C PHE A 380 11.18 -19.66 -5.69
N GLU A 381 12.39 -19.18 -5.39
CA GLU A 381 13.59 -19.56 -6.14
C GLU A 381 14.62 -20.28 -5.28
N HIS A 382 15.58 -20.90 -5.97
CA HIS A 382 16.54 -21.81 -5.36
C HIS A 382 17.70 -21.09 -4.68
N GLU A 383 17.79 -21.15 -3.34
CA GLU A 383 18.98 -20.72 -2.60
C GLU A 383 20.08 -21.78 -2.66
N LYS A 384 21.10 -21.53 -3.49
CA LYS A 384 22.27 -22.43 -3.66
C LYS A 384 23.07 -22.72 -2.39
N ASN A 385 22.88 -21.93 -1.32
CA ASN A 385 23.59 -22.04 -0.05
C ASN A 385 22.65 -22.36 1.13
N SER A 386 21.42 -22.83 0.90
CA SER A 386 20.54 -23.20 2.00
C SER A 386 21.14 -24.35 2.81
N THR A 387 21.15 -24.21 4.13
CA THR A 387 21.60 -25.24 5.07
C THR A 387 20.62 -26.42 5.19
N VAL A 388 19.46 -26.36 4.52
CA VAL A 388 18.40 -27.37 4.58
C VAL A 388 17.93 -27.74 3.16
N ASP A 389 18.16 -29.00 2.75
CA ASP A 389 17.93 -29.54 1.40
C ASP A 389 16.54 -29.24 0.80
N PHE A 390 15.52 -29.05 1.63
CA PHE A 390 14.11 -28.94 1.19
C PHE A 390 13.65 -27.49 0.94
N THR A 391 14.28 -26.52 1.59
CA THR A 391 14.09 -25.07 1.31
C THR A 391 14.89 -24.62 0.10
N ALA A 392 15.69 -25.52 -0.46
CA ALA A 392 16.46 -25.28 -1.66
C ALA A 392 15.56 -24.89 -2.83
N TYR A 393 14.26 -25.19 -2.86
CA TYR A 393 13.37 -24.77 -3.96
C TYR A 393 12.48 -23.55 -3.60
N GLY A 394 12.83 -22.84 -2.52
CA GLY A 394 12.03 -21.75 -1.97
C GLY A 394 11.27 -22.18 -0.72
N ILE A 395 10.96 -21.23 0.15
CA ILE A 395 10.30 -21.49 1.43
C ILE A 395 8.87 -22.01 1.22
N GLU A 396 8.16 -21.58 0.18
CA GLU A 396 6.79 -22.07 -0.10
C GLU A 396 6.75 -23.56 -0.38
N ASP A 397 7.73 -24.07 -1.13
CA ASP A 397 7.86 -25.50 -1.38
C ASP A 397 8.21 -26.25 -0.09
N GLY A 398 9.10 -25.69 0.74
CA GLY A 398 9.41 -26.21 2.06
C GLY A 398 8.19 -26.30 2.99
N VAL A 399 7.35 -25.27 2.98
CA VAL A 399 6.06 -25.23 3.70
C VAL A 399 5.13 -26.33 3.20
N MET A 400 5.00 -26.51 1.88
CA MET A 400 4.12 -27.55 1.32
C MET A 400 4.60 -28.96 1.63
N VAL A 401 5.92 -29.20 1.63
CA VAL A 401 6.50 -30.47 2.08
C VAL A 401 6.20 -30.70 3.57
N LEU A 402 6.43 -29.70 4.43
CA LEU A 402 6.12 -29.78 5.85
C LEU A 402 4.64 -30.12 6.08
N VAL A 403 3.73 -29.45 5.38
CA VAL A 403 2.29 -29.72 5.44
C VAL A 403 1.98 -31.17 5.03
N GLY A 404 2.59 -31.64 3.94
CA GLY A 404 2.44 -33.02 3.46
C GLY A 404 2.92 -34.05 4.48
N ASP A 405 4.07 -33.81 5.11
CA ASP A 405 4.65 -34.67 6.13
C ASP A 405 3.80 -34.69 7.40
N LEU A 406 3.31 -33.53 7.86
CA LEU A 406 2.43 -33.40 9.02
C LEU A 406 1.09 -34.12 8.82
N VAL A 407 0.50 -34.01 7.62
CA VAL A 407 -0.72 -34.73 7.25
C VAL A 407 -0.45 -36.23 7.21
N SER A 408 0.62 -36.66 6.54
CA SER A 408 0.99 -38.08 6.40
C SER A 408 1.29 -38.72 7.76
N PHE A 409 2.02 -38.00 8.62
CA PHE A 409 2.34 -38.42 9.96
C PHE A 409 1.09 -38.66 10.81
N SER A 410 0.11 -37.75 10.73
CA SER A 410 -1.19 -37.88 11.43
C SER A 410 -2.06 -39.05 10.94
N HIS A 411 -1.90 -39.48 9.70
CA HIS A 411 -2.66 -40.57 9.10
C HIS A 411 -2.03 -41.94 9.31
N ASN A 412 -0.70 -42.00 9.33
CA ASN A 412 0.06 -43.25 9.33
C ASN A 412 0.42 -43.74 10.74
N ASN A 413 0.04 -43.01 11.81
CA ASN A 413 0.35 -43.33 13.21
C ASN A 413 1.83 -43.73 13.41
N LEU A 414 2.73 -43.03 12.73
CA LEU A 414 4.16 -43.29 12.83
C LEU A 414 4.59 -43.08 14.28
N SER A 415 4.93 -44.17 14.95
CA SER A 415 5.20 -44.17 16.40
C SER A 415 6.66 -43.82 16.72
N ASP A 416 7.51 -43.64 15.70
CA ASP A 416 8.94 -43.38 15.87
C ASP A 416 9.18 -41.98 16.46
N PRO A 417 9.68 -41.88 17.70
CA PRO A 417 9.96 -40.59 18.35
C PRO A 417 11.04 -39.79 17.63
N SER A 418 11.96 -40.44 16.92
CA SER A 418 13.06 -39.78 16.21
C SER A 418 12.56 -38.99 15.00
N VAL A 419 11.61 -39.55 14.26
CA VAL A 419 10.95 -38.89 13.12
C VAL A 419 10.12 -37.70 13.58
N LEU A 420 9.42 -37.83 14.71
CA LEU A 420 8.69 -36.72 15.31
C LEU A 420 9.61 -35.57 15.72
N GLN A 421 10.76 -35.87 16.32
CA GLN A 421 11.72 -34.84 16.72
C GLN A 421 12.29 -34.12 15.48
N GLN A 422 12.64 -34.86 14.42
CA GLN A 422 13.09 -34.26 13.16
C GLN A 422 12.03 -33.35 12.54
N LEU A 423 10.76 -33.76 12.57
CA LEU A 423 9.64 -32.94 12.06
C LEU A 423 9.44 -31.67 12.90
N ILE A 424 9.62 -31.76 14.22
CA ILE A 424 9.58 -30.60 15.12
C ILE A 424 10.73 -29.64 14.81
N ASP A 425 11.96 -30.14 14.75
CA ASP A 425 13.14 -29.32 14.47
C ASP A 425 13.01 -28.64 13.09
N TYR A 426 12.52 -29.39 12.08
CA TYR A 426 12.21 -28.86 10.76
C TYR A 426 11.16 -27.74 10.80
N SER A 427 10.09 -27.94 11.56
CA SER A 427 9.03 -26.95 11.69
C SER A 427 9.46 -25.64 12.32
N VAL A 428 10.37 -25.68 13.29
CA VAL A 428 10.93 -24.49 13.95
C VAL A 428 11.75 -23.67 12.95
N VAL A 429 12.52 -24.33 12.08
CA VAL A 429 13.30 -23.66 11.02
C VAL A 429 12.36 -22.98 10.02
N ILE A 430 11.34 -23.68 9.54
CA ILE A 430 10.35 -23.13 8.60
C ILE A 430 9.58 -21.95 9.23
N GLN A 431 9.15 -22.07 10.49
CA GLN A 431 8.48 -20.96 11.17
C GLN A 431 9.35 -19.72 11.29
N ARG A 432 10.64 -19.88 11.62
CA ARG A 432 11.58 -18.76 11.66
C ARG A 432 11.73 -18.10 10.29
N GLN A 433 11.91 -18.90 9.24
CA GLN A 433 12.03 -18.41 7.88
C GLN A 433 10.76 -17.66 7.41
N VAL A 434 9.57 -18.19 7.70
CA VAL A 434 8.29 -17.50 7.43
C VAL A 434 8.14 -16.20 8.22
N GLY A 435 8.70 -16.14 9.44
CA GLY A 435 8.79 -14.89 10.21
C GLY A 435 9.67 -13.85 9.52
N GLU A 436 10.86 -14.25 9.06
CA GLU A 436 11.75 -13.36 8.30
C GLU A 436 11.10 -12.89 6.99
N GLU A 437 10.37 -13.76 6.29
CA GLU A 437 9.60 -13.37 5.09
C GLU A 437 8.56 -12.30 5.39
N PHE A 438 7.85 -12.41 6.51
CA PHE A 438 6.86 -11.43 6.91
C PHE A 438 7.50 -10.04 7.15
N ASP A 439 8.64 -10.00 7.85
CA ASP A 439 9.35 -8.75 8.12
C ASP A 439 9.88 -8.10 6.84
N LEU A 440 10.40 -8.92 5.92
CA LEU A 440 10.81 -8.49 4.58
C LEU A 440 9.60 -7.98 3.77
N ALA A 441 8.49 -8.71 3.77
CA ALA A 441 7.27 -8.36 3.05
C ALA A 441 6.68 -7.02 3.50
N ASP A 442 6.63 -6.75 4.80
CA ASP A 442 6.11 -5.48 5.31
C ASP A 442 7.02 -4.30 4.91
N ARG A 443 8.33 -4.46 5.11
CA ARG A 443 9.31 -3.43 4.78
C ARG A 443 9.37 -3.14 3.29
N ASP A 444 9.46 -4.17 2.46
CA ASP A 444 9.68 -4.03 1.03
C ASP A 444 8.41 -3.54 0.32
N SER A 445 7.22 -4.05 0.71
CA SER A 445 5.95 -3.55 0.16
C SER A 445 5.72 -2.07 0.49
N LYS A 446 6.12 -1.63 1.69
CA LYS A 446 6.09 -0.21 2.07
C LYS A 446 7.03 0.61 1.19
N LYS A 447 8.27 0.18 1.05
CA LYS A 447 9.28 0.86 0.24
C LYS A 447 8.86 0.98 -1.23
N LEU A 448 8.32 -0.09 -1.82
CA LEU A 448 7.83 -0.07 -3.20
C LEU A 448 6.74 1.00 -3.41
N ILE A 449 5.82 1.14 -2.46
CA ILE A 449 4.77 2.17 -2.51
C ILE A 449 5.36 3.58 -2.35
N GLU A 450 6.32 3.75 -1.42
CA GLU A 450 7.03 5.01 -1.22
C GLU A 450 7.80 5.43 -2.48
N ASP A 451 8.51 4.50 -3.13
CA ASP A 451 9.21 4.75 -4.39
C ASP A 451 8.24 5.17 -5.51
N GLN A 452 7.06 4.56 -5.62
CA GLN A 452 6.04 5.00 -6.60
C GLN A 452 5.48 6.40 -6.26
N LEU A 453 5.32 6.72 -4.98
CA LEU A 453 4.88 8.03 -4.54
C LEU A 453 5.94 9.10 -4.86
N GLU A 454 7.21 8.81 -4.63
CA GLU A 454 8.33 9.69 -4.98
C GLU A 454 8.39 9.95 -6.48
N ILE A 455 8.22 8.92 -7.32
CA ILE A 455 8.12 9.10 -8.77
C ILE A 455 6.97 10.04 -9.15
N ILE A 456 5.81 9.92 -8.50
CA ILE A 456 4.68 10.84 -8.73
C ILE A 456 5.06 12.27 -8.36
N ILE A 457 5.70 12.48 -7.21
CA ILE A 457 6.14 13.79 -6.73
C ILE A 457 7.18 14.40 -7.68
N ASP A 458 8.15 13.61 -8.15
CA ASP A 458 9.18 14.05 -9.09
C ASP A 458 8.57 14.47 -10.42
N VAL A 459 7.64 13.68 -10.96
CA VAL A 459 6.92 14.04 -12.20
C VAL A 459 6.12 15.33 -12.02
N MET A 460 5.48 15.53 -10.87
CA MET A 460 4.80 16.79 -10.53
C MET A 460 5.77 17.98 -10.50
N ALA A 461 6.93 17.82 -9.87
CA ALA A 461 7.94 18.86 -9.75
C ALA A 461 8.56 19.23 -11.10
N VAL A 462 8.89 18.23 -11.92
CA VAL A 462 9.42 18.41 -13.28
C VAL A 462 8.39 19.11 -14.17
N TYR A 463 7.13 18.67 -14.15
CA TYR A 463 6.06 19.31 -14.91
C TYR A 463 5.87 20.78 -14.50
N SER A 464 5.82 21.06 -13.21
CA SER A 464 5.63 22.42 -12.68
C SER A 464 6.80 23.34 -13.08
N SER A 465 8.02 22.82 -12.98
CA SER A 465 9.24 23.53 -13.40
C SER A 465 9.25 23.80 -14.91
N ALA A 466 8.91 22.80 -15.72
CA ALA A 466 8.82 22.93 -17.17
C ALA A 466 7.78 23.98 -17.59
N MET A 467 6.61 24.00 -16.94
CA MET A 467 5.58 25.01 -17.19
C MET A 467 6.05 26.42 -16.82
N CYS A 468 6.78 26.59 -15.71
CA CYS A 468 7.38 27.87 -15.34
C CYS A 468 8.40 28.35 -16.37
N VAL A 469 9.30 27.46 -16.83
CA VAL A 469 10.30 27.77 -17.86
C VAL A 469 9.63 28.15 -19.18
N LEU A 470 8.62 27.39 -19.63
CA LEU A 470 7.85 27.72 -20.83
C LEU A 470 7.15 29.07 -20.70
N PHE A 471 6.58 29.39 -19.54
CA PHE A 471 5.96 30.68 -19.32
C PHE A 471 6.97 31.82 -19.39
N LEU A 472 8.08 31.74 -18.65
CA LEU A 472 9.07 32.81 -18.53
C LEU A 472 9.88 33.05 -19.80
N PHE A 473 10.30 31.98 -20.50
CA PHE A 473 11.22 32.09 -21.63
C PHE A 473 10.53 32.03 -23.00
N TYR A 474 9.32 31.47 -23.09
CA TYR A 474 8.63 31.34 -24.37
C TYR A 474 7.39 32.23 -24.48
N TYR A 475 6.52 32.26 -23.46
CA TYR A 475 5.27 33.01 -23.53
C TYR A 475 5.44 34.50 -23.19
N LEU A 476 6.11 34.81 -22.07
CA LEU A 476 6.33 36.18 -21.61
C LEU A 476 7.12 37.05 -22.60
N PRO A 477 8.22 36.59 -23.22
CA PRO A 477 8.97 37.41 -24.17
C PRO A 477 8.17 37.67 -25.46
N TYR A 478 7.31 36.72 -25.85
CA TYR A 478 6.39 36.90 -26.96
C TYR A 478 5.35 38.00 -26.66
N LEU A 479 4.72 37.96 -25.49
CA LEU A 479 3.79 39.02 -25.05
C LEU A 479 4.47 40.39 -25.06
N ASN A 480 5.67 40.49 -24.49
CA ASN A 480 6.43 41.75 -24.47
C ASN A 480 6.74 42.27 -25.88
N ARG A 481 7.12 41.40 -26.83
CA ARG A 481 7.32 41.78 -28.23
C ARG A 481 6.03 42.31 -28.87
N GLN A 482 4.89 41.69 -28.59
CA GLN A 482 3.61 42.11 -29.15
C GLN A 482 3.14 43.44 -28.56
N ILE A 483 3.28 43.62 -27.24
CA ILE A 483 3.01 44.90 -26.56
C ILE A 483 3.88 46.02 -27.14
N ASN A 484 5.18 45.77 -27.33
CA ASN A 484 6.09 46.76 -27.90
C ASN A 484 5.76 47.10 -29.36
N LYS A 485 5.34 46.12 -30.17
CA LYS A 485 4.82 46.38 -31.53
C LYS A 485 3.58 47.25 -31.48
N LEU A 486 2.62 46.93 -30.62
CA LEU A 486 1.38 47.70 -30.46
C LEU A 486 1.67 49.15 -30.05
N LYS A 487 2.58 49.37 -29.09
CA LYS A 487 3.02 50.71 -28.68
C LYS A 487 3.61 51.51 -29.83
N LYS A 488 4.46 50.90 -30.67
CA LYS A 488 5.02 51.56 -31.86
C LYS A 488 3.94 51.92 -32.88
N PHE A 489 2.97 51.03 -33.11
CA PHE A 489 1.86 51.31 -34.01
C PHE A 489 0.87 52.35 -33.46
N ALA A 490 0.73 52.50 -32.14
CA ALA A 490 -0.09 53.54 -31.51
C ALA A 490 0.45 54.96 -31.71
N ILE A 491 1.75 55.11 -31.97
CA ILE A 491 2.38 56.42 -32.25
C ILE A 491 2.12 56.88 -33.70
N LEU A 492 1.93 55.96 -34.65
CA LEU A 492 1.68 56.32 -36.05
C LEU A 492 0.43 57.20 -36.26
N PRO A 493 -0.74 56.89 -35.69
CA PRO A 493 -1.93 57.72 -35.89
C PRO A 493 -1.81 59.11 -35.24
N THR A 494 -1.00 59.29 -34.19
CA THR A 494 -0.72 60.61 -33.60
C THR A 494 0.18 61.46 -34.50
N ILE A 495 1.15 60.84 -35.19
CA ILE A 495 1.97 61.54 -36.19
C ILE A 495 1.13 61.91 -37.42
N LEU A 496 0.30 60.96 -37.90
CA LEU A 496 -0.57 61.19 -39.06
C LEU A 496 -1.66 62.23 -38.83
N SER A 497 -2.12 62.44 -37.60
CA SER A 497 -3.07 63.52 -37.27
C SER A 497 -2.41 64.90 -37.19
N ILE A 498 -1.10 64.98 -36.92
CA ILE A 498 -0.35 66.24 -36.84
C ILE A 498 -0.02 66.80 -38.23
N GLU A 499 0.04 65.96 -39.26
CA GLU A 499 0.27 66.37 -40.66
C GLU A 499 -1.00 66.73 -41.44
N SER A 500 -2.19 66.52 -40.84
CA SER A 500 -3.48 66.82 -41.46
C SER A 500 -4.11 68.16 -41.02
N ASP A 501 -3.52 68.84 -40.04
CA ASP A 501 -3.76 70.25 -39.69
C ASP A 501 -2.66 71.12 -40.31
#